data_AF-A0A1C7MKA8-F1
#
_entry.id   AF-A0A1C7MKA8-F1
#
_cell.length_a   1.000
_cell.length_b   1.000
_cell.length_c   1.000
_cell.angle_alpha   90.00
_cell.angle_beta   90.00
_cell.angle_gamma   90.00
#
_symmetry.space_group_name_H-M   'P 1'
#
loop_
_entity.id
_entity.type
_entity.pdbx_description
1 polymer ?
#
loop_
_entity_poly.entity_id
_entity_poly.type
_entity_poly.pdbx_seq_one_letter_code
_entity_poly.pdbx_strand_id
1 'polypeptide(L)'
;MKRVPFPEGWHLDSSWNWLQQSTLLMFYNIAFGYLTTVDREITARCIAIMNRVDPELVTYMQYYIDQCDPTRGENYKLAKQFGQQLIDNCRKVLGQPPLYKDVTFPTAAHTEVTVKKAISSTRGLFGRTRRSAKSRRIASKRYTKVSCDRFANDQNLVLVLKPLGNADLHLNSCVLKYPVSPDKVPLLHLKHKVGTNWEYSSNLTGVYLDILHEIATSGTTFKGKNALLTRVGKSRDHRVLPGHFPAFGSKGSALTVVLFNQGSKQDVEALVDYIYSILGLNLDYILPFTAVPENGHEIDGLDDKSELAHRIMLVNLLRLLGAVKIKKASCHFIIRPTQVILPLSPNHGLFGNDGLYSESKISLETLFNRWNSES
;
A
#
# COMPACT_ATOMS: atom_id res chain seq x y z
N MET A 1 5.19 6.28 40.49
CA MET A 1 5.99 5.47 39.52
C MET A 1 6.43 6.37 38.38
N LYS A 2 7.74 6.59 38.20
CA LYS A 2 8.25 7.26 37.00
C LYS A 2 8.05 6.30 35.83
N ARG A 3 7.30 6.70 34.79
CA ARG A 3 7.15 5.93 33.55
C ARG A 3 8.55 5.74 32.97
N VAL A 4 8.97 4.50 32.77
CA VAL A 4 10.19 4.18 32.01
C VAL A 4 9.95 4.70 30.58
N PRO A 5 10.86 5.51 30.01
CA PRO A 5 10.70 6.00 28.64
C PRO A 5 10.59 4.81 27.68
N PHE A 6 9.61 4.86 26.79
CA PHE A 6 9.47 3.90 25.70
C PHE A 6 10.77 3.92 24.88
N PRO A 7 11.36 2.78 24.49
CA PRO A 7 12.67 2.75 23.85
C PRO A 7 12.66 3.58 22.57
N GLU A 8 13.73 4.38 22.36
CA GLU A 8 13.89 5.20 21.17
C GLU A 8 13.84 4.33 19.91
N GLY A 9 12.83 4.58 19.07
CA GLY A 9 12.67 3.91 17.79
C GLY A 9 13.65 4.43 16.74
N TRP A 10 13.83 3.69 15.65
CA TRP A 10 14.58 4.18 14.50
C TRP A 10 13.73 5.20 13.74
N HIS A 11 14.26 6.40 13.56
CA HIS A 11 13.62 7.46 12.78
C HIS A 11 14.33 7.63 11.44
N LEU A 12 13.57 7.52 10.35
CA LEU A 12 14.08 7.65 8.98
C LEU A 12 13.29 8.74 8.25
N ASP A 13 13.95 9.84 7.92
CA ASP A 13 13.40 11.00 7.19
C ASP A 13 14.31 11.45 6.03
N SER A 14 15.47 10.81 5.88
CA SER A 14 16.56 11.14 4.95
C SER A 14 16.29 10.76 3.49
N SER A 15 15.05 10.95 3.01
CA SER A 15 14.63 10.67 1.63
C SER A 15 15.50 11.37 0.57
N TRP A 16 16.04 12.55 0.89
CA TRP A 16 16.93 13.33 0.04
C TRP A 16 18.28 12.63 -0.21
N ASN A 17 18.84 11.95 0.79
CA ASN A 17 20.15 11.31 0.69
C ASN A 17 20.14 10.14 -0.30
N TRP A 18 19.05 9.36 -0.28
CA TRP A 18 18.88 8.20 -1.15
C TRP A 18 18.58 8.56 -2.61
N LEU A 19 18.18 9.81 -2.87
CA LEU A 19 17.72 10.27 -4.16
C LEU A 19 18.84 10.39 -5.20
N GLN A 20 19.97 10.98 -4.82
CA GLN A 20 21.14 11.10 -5.71
C GLN A 20 21.67 9.72 -6.10
N GLN A 21 21.84 8.84 -5.11
CA GLN A 21 22.27 7.46 -5.33
C GLN A 21 21.31 6.71 -6.27
N SER A 22 20.00 6.79 -6.01
CA SER A 22 18.99 6.10 -6.84
C SER A 22 19.03 6.56 -8.30
N THR A 23 19.24 7.86 -8.50
CA THR A 23 19.26 8.48 -9.83
C THR A 23 20.49 8.07 -10.63
N LEU A 24 21.69 8.15 -10.02
CA LEU A 24 22.93 7.67 -10.65
C LEU A 24 22.89 6.18 -10.96
N LEU A 25 22.44 5.37 -10.00
CA LEU A 25 22.36 3.91 -10.17
C LEU A 25 21.44 3.57 -11.35
N MET A 26 20.31 4.27 -11.50
CA MET A 26 19.41 4.06 -12.63
C MET A 26 20.07 4.46 -13.95
N PHE A 27 20.76 5.59 -14.02
CA PHE A 27 21.48 6.02 -15.22
C PHE A 27 22.53 5.00 -15.67
N TYR A 28 23.41 4.56 -14.77
CA TYR A 28 24.46 3.58 -15.10
C TYR A 28 23.90 2.19 -15.42
N ASN A 29 22.81 1.77 -14.77
CA ASN A 29 22.16 0.51 -15.11
C ASN A 29 21.62 0.51 -16.56
N ILE A 30 21.11 1.65 -17.05
CA ILE A 30 20.69 1.78 -18.44
C ILE A 30 21.92 1.85 -19.36
N ALA A 31 22.92 2.68 -19.02
CA ALA A 31 24.11 2.87 -19.84
C ALA A 31 24.94 1.57 -20.01
N PHE A 32 24.99 0.71 -19.00
CA PHE A 32 25.66 -0.59 -19.06
C PHE A 32 24.76 -1.74 -19.53
N GLY A 33 23.47 -1.47 -19.81
CA GLY A 33 22.54 -2.47 -20.35
C GLY A 33 22.00 -3.47 -19.32
N TYR A 34 22.15 -3.21 -18.02
CA TYR A 34 21.50 -3.99 -16.95
C TYR A 34 19.98 -3.74 -16.90
N LEU A 35 19.52 -2.58 -17.36
CA LEU A 35 18.11 -2.21 -17.45
C LEU A 35 17.76 -1.81 -18.89
N THR A 36 16.66 -2.34 -19.41
CA THR A 36 16.11 -1.98 -20.73
C THR A 36 14.79 -1.22 -20.56
N THR A 37 14.46 -0.31 -21.49
CA THR A 37 13.28 0.57 -21.40
C THR A 37 11.92 -0.13 -21.35
N VAL A 38 11.88 -1.44 -21.61
CA VAL A 38 10.67 -2.28 -21.51
C VAL A 38 10.39 -2.70 -20.05
N ASP A 39 11.33 -2.48 -19.15
CA ASP A 39 11.19 -2.90 -17.76
C ASP A 39 10.33 -1.94 -16.93
N ARG A 40 9.20 -2.42 -16.39
CA ARG A 40 8.36 -1.64 -15.48
C ARG A 40 9.05 -1.32 -14.16
N GLU A 41 10.12 -2.02 -13.82
CA GLU A 41 10.99 -1.65 -12.70
C GLU A 41 11.54 -0.23 -12.88
N ILE A 42 11.89 0.16 -14.11
CA ILE A 42 12.31 1.54 -14.41
C ILE A 42 11.17 2.51 -14.13
N THR A 43 9.94 2.18 -14.52
CA THR A 43 8.78 3.05 -14.27
C THR A 43 8.56 3.28 -12.77
N ALA A 44 8.67 2.22 -11.96
CA ALA A 44 8.56 2.33 -10.50
C ALA A 44 9.68 3.21 -9.91
N ARG A 45 10.92 3.04 -10.39
CA ARG A 45 12.07 3.87 -9.98
C ARG A 45 11.90 5.34 -10.39
N CYS A 46 11.39 5.63 -11.59
CA CYS A 46 11.07 6.99 -12.02
C CYS A 46 10.03 7.64 -11.13
N ILE A 47 8.96 6.92 -10.76
CA ILE A 47 7.95 7.43 -9.82
C ILE A 47 8.60 7.75 -8.46
N ALA A 48 9.47 6.88 -7.96
CA ALA A 48 10.20 7.12 -6.71
C ALA A 48 11.10 8.37 -6.77
N ILE A 49 11.79 8.60 -7.89
CA ILE A 49 12.62 9.81 -8.11
C ILE A 49 11.72 11.05 -8.19
N MET A 50 10.65 11.02 -8.99
CA MET A 50 9.70 12.12 -9.14
C MET A 50 9.05 12.51 -7.80
N ASN A 51 8.74 11.54 -6.94
CA ASN A 51 8.17 11.78 -5.61
C ASN A 51 9.13 12.45 -4.61
N ARG A 52 10.40 12.59 -4.96
CA ARG A 52 11.43 13.17 -4.10
C ARG A 52 12.03 14.45 -4.66
N VAL A 53 11.70 14.79 -5.91
CA VAL A 53 12.46 15.78 -6.65
C VAL A 53 12.45 17.16 -6.00
N ASP A 54 13.61 17.80 -6.09
CA ASP A 54 13.88 19.17 -5.69
C ASP A 54 14.70 19.87 -6.80
N PRO A 55 14.80 21.22 -6.77
CA PRO A 55 15.53 21.96 -7.80
C PRO A 55 17.01 21.59 -7.94
N GLU A 56 17.68 21.22 -6.84
CA GLU A 56 19.09 20.84 -6.85
C GLU A 56 19.27 19.50 -7.55
N LEU A 57 18.38 18.53 -7.31
CA LEU A 57 18.41 17.25 -8.03
C LEU A 57 18.22 17.45 -9.53
N VAL A 58 17.30 18.31 -9.97
CA VAL A 58 17.10 18.56 -11.41
C VAL A 58 18.37 19.09 -12.05
N THR A 59 19.07 19.99 -11.36
CA THR A 59 20.34 20.57 -11.82
C THR A 59 21.44 19.51 -11.86
N TYR A 60 21.53 18.69 -10.81
CA TYR A 60 22.44 17.55 -10.71
C TYR A 60 22.22 16.55 -11.84
N MET A 61 20.97 16.15 -12.10
CA MET A 61 20.62 15.25 -13.20
C MET A 61 21.02 15.83 -14.56
N GLN A 62 20.72 17.11 -14.80
CA GLN A 62 21.04 17.77 -16.06
C GLN A 62 22.55 17.74 -16.34
N TYR A 63 23.38 18.03 -15.33
CA TYR A 63 24.84 17.98 -15.46
C TYR A 63 25.36 16.62 -15.99
N TYR A 64 24.90 15.51 -15.43
CA TYR A 64 25.32 14.17 -15.89
C TYR A 64 24.78 13.80 -17.27
N ILE A 65 23.54 14.21 -17.59
CA ILE A 65 22.94 13.95 -18.91
C ILE A 65 23.62 14.76 -20.01
N ASP A 66 24.02 16.00 -19.73
CA ASP A 66 24.74 16.85 -20.69
C ASP A 66 26.11 16.25 -21.06
N GLN A 67 26.82 15.71 -20.06
CA GLN A 67 28.11 15.05 -20.21
C GLN A 67 28.04 13.63 -20.81
N CYS A 68 26.85 13.06 -20.95
CA CYS A 68 26.68 11.74 -21.55
C CYS A 68 27.01 11.80 -23.05
N ASP A 69 28.04 11.05 -23.48
CA ASP A 69 28.43 10.94 -24.89
C ASP A 69 27.63 9.80 -25.58
N PRO A 70 26.71 10.13 -26.51
CA PRO A 70 25.89 9.14 -27.19
C PRO A 70 26.67 8.30 -28.21
N THR A 71 27.90 8.67 -28.58
CA THR A 71 28.71 7.93 -29.56
C THR A 71 29.34 6.66 -28.97
N ARG A 72 29.34 6.52 -27.63
CA ARG A 72 29.90 5.36 -26.91
C ARG A 72 29.10 4.07 -27.07
N GLY A 73 27.88 4.15 -27.60
CA GLY A 73 27.03 2.99 -27.89
C GLY A 73 25.54 3.27 -27.72
N GLU A 74 24.71 2.37 -28.24
CA GLU A 74 23.24 2.52 -28.22
C GLU A 74 22.67 2.68 -26.80
N ASN A 75 23.26 2.02 -25.80
CA ASN A 75 22.83 2.15 -24.41
C ASN A 75 23.09 3.54 -23.82
N TYR A 76 24.18 4.23 -24.22
CA TYR A 76 24.46 5.61 -23.78
C TYR A 76 23.51 6.60 -24.44
N LYS A 77 23.22 6.40 -25.74
CA LYS A 77 22.20 7.16 -26.46
C LYS A 77 20.82 7.00 -25.81
N LEU A 78 20.45 5.78 -25.46
CA LEU A 78 19.23 5.46 -24.72
C LEU A 78 19.19 6.14 -23.35
N ALA A 79 20.27 6.05 -22.57
CA ALA A 79 20.39 6.67 -21.26
C ALA A 79 20.25 8.20 -21.33
N LYS A 80 20.83 8.85 -22.36
CA LYS A 80 20.73 10.30 -22.58
C LYS A 80 19.30 10.72 -22.90
N GLN A 81 18.66 10.04 -23.87
CA GLN A 81 17.27 10.33 -24.26
C GLN A 81 16.29 10.11 -23.11
N PHE A 82 16.41 8.96 -22.45
CA PHE A 82 15.56 8.62 -21.30
C PHE A 82 15.78 9.54 -20.11
N GLY A 83 17.04 9.86 -19.81
CA GLY A 83 17.41 10.77 -18.73
C GLY A 83 16.84 12.17 -18.92
N GLN A 84 16.95 12.72 -20.14
CA GLN A 84 16.35 14.02 -20.46
C GLN A 84 14.83 14.00 -20.26
N GLN A 85 14.17 12.93 -20.71
CA GLN A 85 12.75 12.77 -20.49
C GLN A 85 12.37 12.73 -19.01
N LEU A 86 13.13 11.99 -18.19
CA LEU A 86 12.87 11.94 -16.75
C LEU A 86 13.05 13.33 -16.12
N ILE A 87 14.08 14.08 -16.50
CA ILE A 87 14.30 15.47 -16.05
C ILE A 87 13.10 16.35 -16.39
N ASP A 88 12.57 16.25 -17.61
CA ASP A 88 11.42 17.05 -18.02
C ASP A 88 10.15 16.72 -17.23
N ASN A 89 9.98 15.46 -16.81
CA ASN A 89 8.86 15.09 -15.92
C ASN A 89 9.08 15.53 -14.49
N CYS A 90 10.32 15.42 -13.99
CA CYS A 90 10.76 15.97 -12.72
C CYS A 90 10.44 17.47 -12.61
N ARG A 91 10.70 18.25 -13.67
CA ARG A 91 10.34 19.68 -13.73
C ARG A 91 8.84 19.92 -13.63
N LYS A 92 8.01 19.08 -14.25
CA LYS A 92 6.54 19.21 -14.22
C LYS A 92 5.95 18.90 -12.84
N VAL A 93 6.52 17.94 -12.11
CA VAL A 93 6.03 17.55 -10.78
C VAL A 93 6.66 18.35 -9.64
N LEU A 94 7.57 19.26 -9.94
CA LEU A 94 8.28 20.03 -8.93
C LEU A 94 7.28 20.87 -8.11
N GLY A 95 7.30 20.69 -6.79
CA GLY A 95 6.34 21.33 -5.87
C GLY A 95 4.99 20.60 -5.73
N GLN A 96 4.69 19.62 -6.57
CA GLN A 96 3.50 18.78 -6.42
C GLN A 96 3.67 17.77 -5.26
N PRO A 97 2.57 17.38 -4.59
CA PRO A 97 2.65 16.36 -3.56
C PRO A 97 3.04 14.99 -4.14
N PRO A 98 3.81 14.16 -3.40
CA PRO A 98 4.17 12.83 -3.88
C PRO A 98 2.95 11.92 -3.99
N LEU A 99 2.99 11.02 -4.96
CA LEU A 99 1.88 10.12 -5.34
C LEU A 99 2.25 8.66 -5.13
N TYR A 100 1.35 7.91 -4.49
CA TYR A 100 1.32 6.46 -4.56
C TYR A 100 0.73 6.03 -5.91
N LYS A 101 1.48 5.19 -6.64
CA LYS A 101 1.05 4.59 -7.90
C LYS A 101 1.72 3.23 -8.08
N ASP A 102 0.91 2.18 -8.13
CA ASP A 102 1.39 0.83 -8.40
C ASP A 102 1.45 0.57 -9.91
N VAL A 103 2.63 0.19 -10.38
CA VAL A 103 2.90 -0.14 -11.80
C VAL A 103 3.30 -1.61 -11.97
N THR A 104 3.28 -2.41 -10.91
CA THR A 104 3.67 -3.81 -10.97
C THR A 104 2.69 -4.64 -11.82
N PHE A 105 3.19 -5.75 -12.38
CA PHE A 105 2.31 -6.68 -13.08
C PHE A 105 1.48 -7.50 -12.08
N PRO A 106 0.16 -7.58 -12.27
CA PRO A 106 -0.65 -8.53 -11.54
C PRO A 106 -0.15 -9.95 -11.81
N THR A 107 0.10 -10.69 -10.72
CA THR A 107 0.53 -12.09 -10.79
C THR A 107 -0.59 -13.00 -10.27
N ALA A 108 -0.62 -14.23 -10.76
CA ALA A 108 -1.48 -15.29 -10.26
C ALA A 108 -0.63 -16.46 -9.77
N ALA A 109 -1.15 -17.19 -8.78
CA ALA A 109 -0.57 -18.47 -8.39
C ALA A 109 -0.67 -19.47 -9.56
N HIS A 110 0.43 -20.18 -9.80
CA HIS A 110 0.51 -21.27 -10.76
C HIS A 110 1.19 -22.45 -10.09
N THR A 111 0.45 -23.54 -9.94
CA THR A 111 0.95 -24.79 -9.36
C THR A 111 1.09 -25.79 -10.48
N GLU A 112 2.28 -26.37 -10.61
CA GLU A 112 2.57 -27.41 -11.58
C GLU A 112 3.04 -28.66 -10.83
N VAL A 113 2.52 -29.81 -11.25
CA VAL A 113 2.98 -31.12 -10.77
C VAL A 113 3.84 -31.71 -11.88
N THR A 114 5.13 -31.81 -11.62
CA THR A 114 6.08 -32.40 -12.58
C THR A 114 5.83 -33.90 -12.72
N VAL A 115 6.32 -34.49 -13.82
CA VAL A 115 6.26 -35.95 -14.07
C VAL A 115 6.90 -36.76 -12.93
N LYS A 116 7.88 -36.17 -12.21
CA LYS A 116 8.50 -36.75 -11.01
C LYS A 116 7.67 -36.60 -9.73
N LYS A 117 6.40 -36.20 -9.84
CA LYS A 117 5.50 -35.84 -8.72
C LYS A 117 6.03 -34.74 -7.80
N ALA A 118 7.03 -33.97 -8.23
CA ALA A 118 7.44 -32.77 -7.50
C ALA A 118 6.44 -31.65 -7.78
N ILE A 119 5.94 -31.02 -6.71
CA ILE A 119 4.98 -29.92 -6.76
C ILE A 119 5.79 -28.61 -6.72
N SER A 120 5.67 -27.79 -7.76
CA SER A 120 6.24 -26.44 -7.78
C SER A 120 5.12 -25.41 -7.75
N SER A 121 5.26 -24.39 -6.90
CA SER A 121 4.34 -23.25 -6.85
C SER A 121 5.09 -22.00 -7.26
N THR A 122 4.69 -21.42 -8.39
CA THR A 122 5.26 -20.18 -8.93
C THR A 122 4.19 -19.08 -8.98
N ARG A 123 4.62 -17.82 -9.05
CA ARG A 123 3.73 -16.69 -9.36
C ARG A 123 3.96 -16.33 -10.82
N GLY A 124 3.00 -16.67 -11.68
CA GLY A 124 3.04 -16.34 -13.10
C GLY A 124 2.37 -14.99 -13.38
N LEU A 125 2.78 -14.32 -14.47
CA LEU A 125 2.06 -13.16 -14.99
C LEU A 125 0.61 -13.54 -15.30
N PHE A 126 -0.32 -12.69 -14.88
CA PHE A 126 -1.73 -12.88 -15.16
C PHE A 126 -1.99 -12.78 -16.69
N GLY A 127 -2.24 -13.92 -17.37
CA GLY A 127 -2.73 -13.94 -18.75
C GLY A 127 -1.83 -14.51 -19.86
N ARG A 128 -0.76 -15.28 -19.57
CA ARG A 128 0.10 -15.91 -20.61
C ARG A 128 -0.08 -17.42 -20.84
N THR A 129 -1.14 -18.05 -20.35
CA THR A 129 -1.42 -19.47 -20.66
C THR A 129 -2.24 -19.62 -21.94
N ARG A 130 -1.55 -19.96 -23.05
CA ARG A 130 -2.14 -20.53 -24.27
C ARG A 130 -2.69 -21.93 -23.97
N ARG A 131 -3.92 -22.03 -23.47
CA ARG A 131 -4.89 -23.15 -23.70
C ARG A 131 -6.05 -23.06 -22.72
N SER A 132 -7.25 -23.20 -23.26
CA SER A 132 -8.58 -23.26 -22.60
C SER A 132 -9.38 -21.94 -22.56
N ALA A 133 -10.24 -21.79 -23.56
CA ALA A 133 -11.09 -20.64 -23.81
C ALA A 133 -12.41 -20.62 -23.00
N LYS A 134 -12.53 -21.35 -21.87
CA LYS A 134 -13.82 -21.50 -21.16
C LYS A 134 -13.93 -20.92 -19.75
N SER A 135 -12.84 -20.46 -19.12
CA SER A 135 -12.89 -19.79 -17.79
C SER A 135 -12.72 -18.27 -17.82
N ARG A 136 -13.07 -17.62 -18.94
CA ARG A 136 -13.11 -16.15 -19.03
C ARG A 136 -14.34 -15.59 -18.30
N ARG A 137 -14.41 -15.65 -16.97
CA ARG A 137 -15.48 -14.96 -16.24
C ARG A 137 -15.00 -14.18 -15.02
N ILE A 138 -15.02 -12.86 -15.21
CA ILE A 138 -15.59 -11.84 -14.32
C ILE A 138 -14.89 -11.69 -12.96
N ALA A 139 -13.69 -11.11 -13.01
CA ALA A 139 -13.07 -10.37 -11.89
C ALA A 139 -11.80 -9.67 -12.38
N SER A 140 -10.97 -10.46 -13.05
CA SER A 140 -9.71 -10.04 -13.65
C SER A 140 -9.85 -9.36 -15.02
N LYS A 141 -11.02 -8.84 -15.35
CA LYS A 141 -11.14 -7.85 -16.42
C LYS A 141 -11.46 -6.45 -15.90
N ARG A 142 -11.69 -6.26 -14.58
CA ARG A 142 -12.08 -4.96 -14.03
C ARG A 142 -10.95 -4.24 -13.30
N TYR A 143 -9.98 -4.95 -12.72
CA TYR A 143 -8.74 -4.36 -12.23
C TYR A 143 -7.59 -4.51 -13.24
N THR A 144 -7.45 -5.69 -13.86
CA THR A 144 -6.35 -6.06 -14.76
C THR A 144 -6.49 -5.53 -16.20
N LYS A 145 -7.71 -5.21 -16.67
CA LYS A 145 -7.90 -4.61 -18.01
C LYS A 145 -7.62 -3.10 -18.03
N VAL A 146 -7.70 -2.43 -16.87
CA VAL A 146 -7.39 -1.00 -16.72
C VAL A 146 -5.89 -0.72 -16.89
N SER A 147 -5.03 -1.69 -16.52
CA SER A 147 -3.57 -1.58 -16.72
C SER A 147 -3.05 -2.10 -18.07
N CYS A 148 -3.75 -3.05 -18.72
CA CYS A 148 -3.23 -3.71 -19.93
C CYS A 148 -3.79 -3.17 -21.26
N ASP A 149 -5.07 -2.81 -21.37
CA ASP A 149 -5.68 -2.63 -22.70
C ASP A 149 -5.39 -1.28 -23.36
N ARG A 150 -4.94 -0.26 -22.61
CA ARG A 150 -4.48 1.01 -23.21
C ARG A 150 -2.98 1.04 -23.57
N PHE A 151 -2.20 0.05 -23.14
CA PHE A 151 -0.77 -0.04 -23.46
C PHE A 151 -0.44 -1.10 -24.53
N ALA A 152 -1.40 -1.97 -24.87
CA ALA A 152 -1.17 -3.09 -25.77
C ALA A 152 -1.32 -2.77 -27.28
N ASN A 153 -1.87 -1.61 -27.64
CA ASN A 153 -2.12 -1.27 -29.05
C ASN A 153 -1.15 -0.24 -29.67
N ASP A 154 -0.24 0.35 -28.90
CA ASP A 154 0.79 1.22 -29.46
C ASP A 154 2.10 0.44 -29.60
N GLN A 155 2.26 -0.25 -30.73
CA GLN A 155 3.54 -0.85 -31.15
C GLN A 155 4.62 0.21 -31.49
N ASN A 156 4.39 1.49 -31.15
CA ASN A 156 5.33 2.60 -31.27
C ASN A 156 5.39 3.46 -29.98
N LEU A 157 5.43 2.82 -28.80
CA LEU A 157 5.74 3.52 -27.55
C LEU A 157 7.24 3.82 -27.45
N VAL A 158 7.68 4.83 -28.22
CA VAL A 158 8.66 5.78 -27.71
C VAL A 158 8.08 6.25 -26.39
N LEU A 159 8.82 6.10 -25.29
CA LEU A 159 8.42 6.64 -23.99
C LEU A 159 8.01 8.09 -24.22
N VAL A 160 6.71 8.37 -24.16
CA VAL A 160 6.14 9.69 -23.98
C VAL A 160 5.41 9.56 -22.66
N LEU A 161 6.16 9.77 -21.59
CA LEU A 161 5.59 10.26 -20.34
C LEU A 161 4.81 11.52 -20.70
N LYS A 162 3.50 11.34 -20.96
CA LYS A 162 2.58 12.45 -21.23
C LYS A 162 2.77 13.46 -20.09
N PRO A 163 2.84 14.76 -20.40
CA PRO A 163 3.04 15.78 -19.39
C PRO A 163 2.08 15.58 -18.21
N LEU A 164 2.63 15.56 -17.00
CA LEU A 164 1.89 15.89 -15.77
C LEU A 164 1.56 17.38 -15.83
N GLY A 165 0.63 17.74 -16.70
CA GLY A 165 0.15 19.09 -16.92
C GLY A 165 -1.35 19.00 -17.16
N ASN A 166 -2.07 19.81 -16.39
CA ASN A 166 -3.53 19.96 -16.35
C ASN A 166 -4.19 19.56 -17.67
N ALA A 167 -4.77 18.37 -17.71
CA ALA A 167 -6.01 18.24 -18.42
C ALA A 167 -7.01 19.01 -17.57
N ASP A 168 -7.35 20.22 -17.99
CA ASP A 168 -8.65 20.79 -17.72
C ASP A 168 -9.70 19.79 -18.22
N LEU A 169 -9.99 18.80 -17.40
CA LEU A 169 -11.24 18.08 -17.48
C LEU A 169 -12.26 19.05 -16.92
N HIS A 170 -12.79 19.89 -17.81
CA HIS A 170 -14.15 20.35 -17.68
C HIS A 170 -14.96 19.22 -17.06
N LEU A 171 -15.51 19.48 -15.88
CA LEU A 171 -16.32 18.56 -15.09
C LEU A 171 -17.68 18.31 -15.79
N ASN A 172 -17.68 18.06 -17.10
CA ASN A 172 -18.83 17.63 -17.86
C ASN A 172 -18.84 16.10 -17.84
N SER A 173 -19.32 15.57 -16.72
CA SER A 173 -20.11 14.34 -16.64
C SER A 173 -19.71 13.17 -17.56
N CYS A 174 -18.45 12.74 -17.55
CA CYS A 174 -18.08 11.43 -18.09
C CYS A 174 -17.78 10.48 -16.93
N VAL A 175 -18.81 10.26 -16.09
CA VAL A 175 -18.86 9.10 -15.21
C VAL A 175 -18.82 7.90 -16.15
N LEU A 176 -17.71 7.16 -16.16
CA LEU A 176 -17.73 5.80 -16.69
C LEU A 176 -18.64 5.00 -15.76
N LYS A 177 -19.97 5.11 -15.98
CA LYS A 177 -20.96 4.24 -15.37
C LYS A 177 -20.68 2.86 -15.92
N TYR A 178 -19.76 2.13 -15.29
CA TYR A 178 -19.58 0.72 -15.59
C TYR A 178 -20.88 0.04 -15.16
N PRO A 179 -21.69 -0.50 -16.08
CA PRO A 179 -22.92 -1.16 -15.70
C PRO A 179 -22.51 -2.42 -14.92
N VAL A 180 -22.59 -2.34 -13.59
CA VAL A 180 -22.71 -3.53 -12.77
C VAL A 180 -24.10 -4.04 -13.09
N SER A 181 -24.16 -5.19 -13.78
CA SER A 181 -25.45 -5.86 -13.99
C SER A 181 -26.11 -6.01 -12.61
N PRO A 182 -27.36 -5.57 -12.42
CA PRO A 182 -28.02 -5.58 -11.10
C PRO A 182 -27.99 -6.97 -10.44
N ASP A 183 -27.93 -8.04 -11.26
CA ASP A 183 -27.95 -9.43 -10.80
C ASP A 183 -26.57 -10.01 -10.39
N LYS A 184 -25.47 -9.22 -10.39
CA LYS A 184 -24.13 -9.75 -10.05
C LYS A 184 -23.34 -8.84 -9.13
N VAL A 185 -23.10 -9.34 -7.91
CA VAL A 185 -22.22 -8.70 -6.92
C VAL A 185 -20.76 -8.77 -7.40
N PRO A 186 -20.04 -7.64 -7.50
CA PRO A 186 -18.61 -7.63 -7.82
C PRO A 186 -17.75 -8.26 -6.70
N LEU A 187 -16.56 -8.78 -7.04
CA LEU A 187 -15.64 -9.34 -6.02
C LEU A 187 -15.26 -8.32 -4.94
N LEU A 188 -14.96 -7.09 -5.35
CA LEU A 188 -14.74 -5.96 -4.45
C LEU A 188 -16.03 -5.13 -4.44
N HIS A 189 -16.65 -5.04 -3.28
CA HIS A 189 -17.90 -4.30 -3.11
C HIS A 189 -17.98 -3.73 -1.71
N LEU A 190 -18.81 -2.69 -1.58
CA LEU A 190 -19.20 -2.14 -0.29
C LEU A 190 -20.59 -2.62 0.07
N LYS A 191 -20.82 -2.73 1.38
CA LYS A 191 -22.11 -3.03 1.97
C LYS A 191 -22.62 -1.82 2.72
N HIS A 192 -23.93 -1.76 2.89
CA HIS A 192 -24.58 -0.83 3.79
C HIS A 192 -25.46 -1.60 4.77
N LYS A 193 -25.78 -0.98 5.90
CA LYS A 193 -26.56 -1.63 6.95
C LYS A 193 -28.06 -1.41 6.70
N VAL A 194 -28.82 -2.50 6.62
CA VAL A 194 -30.29 -2.51 6.52
C VAL A 194 -30.82 -3.31 7.71
N GLY A 195 -31.43 -2.61 8.66
CA GLY A 195 -31.77 -3.20 9.97
C GLY A 195 -30.51 -3.71 10.69
N THR A 196 -30.44 -5.02 10.93
CA THR A 196 -29.29 -5.69 11.54
C THR A 196 -28.29 -6.25 10.53
N ASN A 197 -28.65 -6.31 9.24
CA ASN A 197 -27.88 -7.02 8.22
C ASN A 197 -27.04 -6.09 7.36
N TRP A 198 -25.92 -6.61 6.86
CA TRP A 198 -25.08 -5.93 5.88
C TRP A 198 -25.42 -6.40 4.48
N GLU A 199 -25.99 -5.49 3.68
CA GLU A 199 -26.43 -5.77 2.32
C GLU A 199 -25.57 -5.06 1.29
N TYR A 200 -25.38 -5.71 0.14
CA TYR A 200 -24.65 -5.14 -0.99
C TYR A 200 -25.25 -3.79 -1.41
N SER A 201 -24.38 -2.79 -1.59
CA SER A 201 -24.78 -1.49 -2.14
C SER A 201 -24.11 -1.25 -3.48
N SER A 202 -24.90 -1.24 -4.56
CA SER A 202 -24.40 -0.93 -5.91
C SER A 202 -23.87 0.50 -6.01
N ASN A 203 -24.53 1.45 -5.36
CA ASN A 203 -24.13 2.87 -5.35
C ASN A 203 -22.79 3.09 -4.67
N LEU A 204 -22.62 2.61 -3.42
CA LEU A 204 -21.35 2.74 -2.69
C LEU A 204 -20.22 2.01 -3.41
N THR A 205 -20.52 0.83 -3.97
CA THR A 205 -19.55 0.06 -4.74
C THR A 205 -19.12 0.79 -6.01
N GLY A 206 -20.04 1.45 -6.71
CA GLY A 206 -19.72 2.27 -7.89
C GLY A 206 -18.70 3.35 -7.55
N VAL A 207 -19.01 4.18 -6.55
CA VAL A 207 -18.12 5.26 -6.09
C VAL A 207 -16.75 4.70 -5.67
N TYR A 208 -16.72 3.60 -4.92
CA TYR A 208 -15.48 2.98 -4.49
C TYR A 208 -14.61 2.49 -5.66
N LEU A 209 -15.22 1.84 -6.65
CA LEU A 209 -14.51 1.35 -7.83
C LEU A 209 -14.02 2.49 -8.73
N ASP A 210 -14.79 3.58 -8.84
CA ASP A 210 -14.39 4.77 -9.59
C ASP A 210 -13.17 5.44 -8.96
N ILE A 211 -13.14 5.57 -7.62
CA ILE A 211 -11.98 6.07 -6.87
C ILE A 211 -10.77 5.14 -7.05
N LEU A 212 -10.96 3.81 -6.95
CA LEU A 212 -9.86 2.87 -7.20
C LEU A 212 -9.31 2.98 -8.63
N HIS A 213 -10.17 3.21 -9.61
CA HIS A 213 -9.75 3.46 -10.98
C HIS A 213 -8.94 4.77 -11.08
N GLU A 214 -9.41 5.86 -10.45
CA GLU A 214 -8.68 7.13 -10.39
C GLU A 214 -7.30 6.97 -9.73
N ILE A 215 -7.21 6.26 -8.61
CA ILE A 215 -5.94 5.95 -7.94
C ILE A 215 -5.02 5.17 -8.88
N ALA A 216 -5.53 4.19 -9.62
CA ALA A 216 -4.73 3.41 -10.56
C ALA A 216 -4.23 4.24 -11.75
N THR A 217 -5.01 5.21 -12.24
CA THR A 217 -4.63 6.04 -13.40
C THR A 217 -3.76 7.22 -13.01
N SER A 218 -4.17 7.98 -12.01
CA SER A 218 -3.63 9.28 -11.65
C SER A 218 -2.71 9.21 -10.43
N GLY A 219 -2.84 8.16 -9.61
CA GLY A 219 -2.18 8.07 -8.31
C GLY A 219 -2.97 8.80 -7.22
N THR A 220 -2.51 8.68 -5.98
CA THR A 220 -3.10 9.37 -4.82
C THR A 220 -2.03 9.81 -3.84
N THR A 221 -2.26 10.86 -3.07
CA THR A 221 -1.28 11.38 -2.11
C THR A 221 -1.70 11.12 -0.67
N PHE A 222 -0.71 10.80 0.17
CA PHE A 222 -0.85 10.72 1.62
C PHE A 222 -0.04 11.81 2.34
N LYS A 223 0.33 12.89 1.63
CA LYS A 223 1.08 14.01 2.20
C LYS A 223 0.36 14.57 3.42
N GLY A 224 1.09 14.75 4.52
CA GLY A 224 0.56 15.31 5.77
C GLY A 224 -0.34 14.37 6.57
N LYS A 225 -0.41 13.09 6.18
CA LYS A 225 -1.14 12.05 6.91
C LYS A 225 -0.22 11.25 7.82
N ASN A 226 -0.68 11.00 9.04
CA ASN A 226 0.02 10.18 10.02
C ASN A 226 -0.68 8.83 10.18
N ALA A 227 0.04 7.73 9.99
CA ALA A 227 -0.52 6.39 10.09
C ALA A 227 0.24 5.55 11.12
N LEU A 228 -0.51 4.84 11.97
CA LEU A 228 0.02 3.79 12.83
C LEU A 228 -0.25 2.43 12.18
N LEU A 229 0.80 1.65 11.94
CA LEU A 229 0.69 0.29 11.42
C LEU A 229 1.24 -0.68 12.46
N THR A 230 0.43 -1.66 12.88
CA THR A 230 0.91 -2.73 13.76
C THR A 230 1.11 -4.01 12.95
N ARG A 231 2.33 -4.58 13.02
CA ARG A 231 2.80 -5.73 12.22
C ARG A 231 2.77 -5.47 10.70
N VAL A 232 3.94 -5.19 10.13
CA VAL A 232 4.12 -5.07 8.67
C VAL A 232 5.16 -6.09 8.21
N GLY A 233 4.74 -7.01 7.33
CA GLY A 233 5.62 -8.02 6.73
C GLY A 233 5.52 -9.42 7.33
N LYS A 234 6.05 -10.41 6.58
CA LYS A 234 6.18 -11.81 7.05
C LYS A 234 7.40 -12.02 7.94
N SER A 235 8.38 -11.15 7.83
CA SER A 235 9.65 -11.21 8.56
C SER A 235 9.51 -10.64 9.96
N ARG A 236 10.11 -11.32 10.94
CA ARG A 236 10.32 -10.77 12.29
C ARG A 236 11.56 -9.85 12.36
N ASP A 237 12.27 -9.70 11.25
CA ASP A 237 13.46 -8.86 11.16
C ASP A 237 13.09 -7.38 11.12
N HIS A 238 13.53 -6.65 12.15
CA HIS A 238 13.33 -5.22 12.35
C HIS A 238 13.95 -4.36 11.24
N ARG A 239 14.90 -4.90 10.46
CA ARG A 239 15.57 -4.18 9.36
C ARG A 239 14.78 -4.15 8.07
N VAL A 240 13.78 -5.02 7.91
CA VAL A 240 13.07 -5.16 6.64
C VAL A 240 12.33 -3.88 6.27
N LEU A 241 11.53 -3.30 7.17
CA LEU A 241 10.81 -2.06 6.87
C LEU A 241 11.75 -0.85 6.66
N PRO A 242 12.75 -0.61 7.54
CA PRO A 242 13.81 0.36 7.27
C PRO A 242 14.46 0.21 5.90
N GLY A 243 14.74 -1.03 5.47
CA GLY A 243 15.35 -1.34 4.18
C GLY A 243 14.48 -0.96 2.97
N HIS A 244 13.17 -0.80 3.14
CA HIS A 244 12.28 -0.33 2.07
C HIS A 244 12.26 1.20 1.96
N PHE A 245 12.63 1.94 3.01
CA PHE A 245 12.55 3.40 3.01
C PHE A 245 13.39 4.07 1.91
N PRO A 246 14.64 3.66 1.61
CA PRO A 246 15.41 4.21 0.49
C PRO A 246 14.70 4.07 -0.87
N ALA A 247 13.94 2.99 -1.05
CA ALA A 247 13.21 2.71 -2.29
C ALA A 247 11.89 3.49 -2.37
N PHE A 248 11.17 3.69 -1.25
CA PHE A 248 9.79 4.22 -1.28
C PHE A 248 9.53 5.54 -0.53
N GLY A 249 10.40 5.96 0.39
CA GLY A 249 10.21 7.18 1.19
C GLY A 249 10.20 8.42 0.29
N SER A 250 9.10 9.16 0.24
CA SER A 250 8.92 10.36 -0.60
C SER A 250 9.30 11.64 0.14
N LYS A 251 9.33 12.78 -0.57
CA LYS A 251 9.64 14.08 0.03
C LYS A 251 8.65 14.41 1.16
N GLY A 252 9.19 14.70 2.34
CA GLY A 252 8.40 14.98 3.55
C GLY A 252 7.78 13.76 4.21
N SER A 253 8.10 12.54 3.76
CA SER A 253 7.75 11.32 4.48
C SER A 253 8.78 11.01 5.55
N ALA A 254 8.32 10.43 6.66
CA ALA A 254 9.17 9.88 7.70
C ALA A 254 8.63 8.50 8.12
N LEU A 255 9.53 7.60 8.49
CA LEU A 255 9.23 6.28 9.03
C LEU A 255 9.84 6.16 10.42
N THR A 256 9.00 5.98 11.44
CA THR A 256 9.44 5.67 12.80
C THR A 256 9.14 4.20 13.11
N VAL A 257 10.18 3.42 13.38
CA VAL A 257 10.06 2.00 13.72
C VAL A 257 10.31 1.82 15.21
N VAL A 258 9.34 1.26 15.91
CA VAL A 258 9.41 0.99 17.34
C VAL A 258 9.24 -0.48 17.65
N LEU A 259 9.86 -0.94 18.74
CA LEU A 259 9.55 -2.24 19.32
C LEU A 259 8.25 -2.12 20.11
N PHE A 260 7.31 -3.02 19.84
CA PHE A 260 5.97 -2.94 20.40
C PHE A 260 5.40 -4.35 20.61
N ASN A 261 5.03 -4.68 21.85
CA ASN A 261 4.30 -5.90 22.15
C ASN A 261 2.80 -5.60 22.33
N GLN A 262 2.01 -5.84 21.28
CA GLN A 262 0.55 -5.66 21.35
C GLN A 262 -0.14 -6.57 22.38
N GLY A 263 0.53 -7.60 22.91
CA GLY A 263 0.00 -8.41 24.03
C GLY A 263 0.07 -7.70 25.39
N SER A 264 0.95 -6.70 25.53
CA SER A 264 1.11 -5.90 26.75
C SER A 264 0.17 -4.70 26.76
N LYS A 265 -0.65 -4.57 27.80
CA LYS A 265 -1.49 -3.37 28.01
C LYS A 265 -0.62 -2.12 28.21
N GLN A 266 0.46 -2.29 28.97
CA GLN A 266 1.41 -1.20 29.26
C GLN A 266 2.05 -0.68 27.98
N ASP A 267 2.45 -1.57 27.06
CA ASP A 267 3.03 -1.18 25.77
C ASP A 267 2.02 -0.44 24.90
N VAL A 268 0.74 -0.87 24.89
CA VAL A 268 -0.33 -0.19 24.14
C VAL A 268 -0.48 1.25 24.62
N GLU A 269 -0.55 1.45 25.94
CA GLU A 269 -0.68 2.77 26.54
C GLU A 269 0.59 3.62 26.31
N ALA A 270 1.77 3.03 26.48
CA ALA A 270 3.05 3.70 26.30
C ALA A 270 3.29 4.10 24.84
N LEU A 271 2.92 3.25 23.87
CA LEU A 271 3.01 3.56 22.45
C LEU A 271 2.15 4.78 22.08
N VAL A 272 0.90 4.80 22.55
CA VAL A 272 0.00 5.92 22.27
C VAL A 272 0.50 7.20 22.95
N ASP A 273 1.04 7.10 24.17
CA ASP A 273 1.69 8.23 24.83
C ASP A 273 2.90 8.74 24.06
N TYR A 274 3.76 7.85 23.57
CA TYR A 274 4.92 8.19 22.74
C TYR A 274 4.51 8.94 21.45
N ILE A 275 3.50 8.45 20.74
CA ILE A 275 3.01 9.06 19.49
C ILE A 275 2.52 10.49 19.71
N TYR A 276 1.68 10.72 20.72
CA TYR A 276 1.04 12.03 20.93
C TYR A 276 1.92 12.99 21.74
N SER A 277 2.63 12.50 22.75
CA SER A 277 3.37 13.35 23.69
C SER A 277 4.82 13.60 23.25
N ILE A 278 5.47 12.62 22.61
CA ILE A 278 6.89 12.72 22.23
C ILE A 278 7.03 13.05 20.73
N LEU A 279 6.37 12.29 19.86
CA LEU A 279 6.41 12.57 18.41
C LEU A 279 5.52 13.75 18.01
N GLY A 280 4.58 14.17 18.88
CA GLY A 280 3.64 15.26 18.58
C GLY A 280 2.70 14.96 17.41
N LEU A 281 2.45 13.68 17.10
CA LEU A 281 1.67 13.27 15.94
C LEU A 281 0.19 13.13 16.29
N ASN A 282 -0.66 13.62 15.40
CA ASN A 282 -2.11 13.37 15.42
C ASN A 282 -2.45 12.33 14.33
N LEU A 283 -2.85 11.12 14.74
CA LEU A 283 -3.06 9.99 13.83
C LEU A 283 -4.28 10.20 12.92
N ASP A 284 -4.12 10.01 11.62
CA ASP A 284 -5.21 9.93 10.63
C ASP A 284 -5.65 8.49 10.38
N TYR A 285 -4.72 7.53 10.43
CA TYR A 285 -4.98 6.12 10.14
C TYR A 285 -4.43 5.18 11.20
N ILE A 286 -5.16 4.10 11.49
CA ILE A 286 -4.65 2.94 12.23
C ILE A 286 -4.92 1.68 11.40
N LEU A 287 -3.87 0.90 11.15
CA LEU A 287 -3.94 -0.40 10.47
C LEU A 287 -3.45 -1.47 11.46
N PRO A 288 -4.33 -2.01 12.32
CA PRO A 288 -3.96 -2.88 13.43
C PRO A 288 -3.88 -4.34 12.97
N PHE A 289 -2.89 -4.69 12.14
CA PHE A 289 -2.79 -6.01 11.49
C PHE A 289 -1.96 -7.04 12.26
N THR A 290 -1.72 -6.81 13.56
CA THR A 290 -1.05 -7.78 14.42
C THR A 290 -1.94 -9.01 14.61
N ALA A 291 -1.37 -10.19 14.33
CA ALA A 291 -2.03 -11.47 14.51
C ALA A 291 -1.01 -12.54 14.94
N VAL A 292 -1.49 -13.54 15.67
CA VAL A 292 -0.74 -14.73 16.09
C VAL A 292 -1.35 -15.93 15.36
N PRO A 293 -0.56 -16.81 14.72
CA PRO A 293 -1.10 -18.00 14.06
C PRO A 293 -1.48 -19.08 15.08
N GLU A 294 -2.69 -19.60 14.95
CA GLU A 294 -3.32 -20.55 15.90
C GLU A 294 -3.65 -21.92 15.25
N ASN A 295 -3.02 -22.25 14.12
CA ASN A 295 -3.29 -23.50 13.40
C ASN A 295 -3.19 -24.74 14.30
N GLY A 296 -4.20 -25.61 14.22
CA GLY A 296 -4.26 -26.90 14.91
C GLY A 296 -4.86 -26.88 16.31
N HIS A 297 -5.51 -25.77 16.71
CA HIS A 297 -6.20 -25.67 18.00
C HIS A 297 -7.71 -25.73 17.72
N GLU A 298 -8.37 -26.81 18.15
CA GLU A 298 -9.82 -26.92 18.18
C GLU A 298 -10.37 -26.41 19.52
N ILE A 299 -11.70 -26.48 19.70
CA ILE A 299 -12.37 -25.94 20.89
C ILE A 299 -11.95 -26.64 22.20
N ASP A 300 -11.55 -27.92 22.14
CA ASP A 300 -11.05 -28.71 23.26
C ASP A 300 -9.54 -28.54 23.51
N GLY A 301 -8.83 -27.86 22.61
CA GLY A 301 -7.40 -27.63 22.64
C GLY A 301 -7.01 -26.16 22.86
N LEU A 302 -7.92 -25.33 23.38
CA LEU A 302 -7.61 -23.93 23.69
C LEU A 302 -6.64 -23.84 24.86
N ASP A 303 -5.59 -23.04 24.67
CA ASP A 303 -4.45 -22.92 25.58
C ASP A 303 -4.04 -21.45 25.81
N ASP A 304 -2.99 -21.24 26.61
CA ASP A 304 -2.42 -19.91 26.90
C ASP A 304 -2.07 -19.11 25.64
N LYS A 305 -1.67 -19.81 24.56
CA LYS A 305 -1.35 -19.17 23.29
C LYS A 305 -2.62 -18.63 22.62
N SER A 306 -3.70 -19.40 22.67
CA SER A 306 -5.01 -19.00 22.13
C SER A 306 -5.56 -17.77 22.89
N GLU A 307 -5.45 -17.77 24.22
CA GLU A 307 -5.82 -16.62 25.04
C GLU A 307 -4.98 -15.37 24.72
N LEU A 308 -3.67 -15.53 24.57
CA LEU A 308 -2.76 -14.45 24.19
C LEU A 308 -3.10 -13.90 22.79
N ALA A 309 -3.38 -14.79 21.83
CA ALA A 309 -3.76 -14.41 20.47
C ALA A 309 -5.05 -13.60 20.45
N HIS A 310 -6.08 -14.05 21.19
CA HIS A 310 -7.34 -13.34 21.35
C HIS A 310 -7.15 -11.97 22.01
N ARG A 311 -6.32 -11.91 23.06
CA ARG A 311 -5.96 -10.64 23.72
C ARG A 311 -5.28 -9.67 22.77
N ILE A 312 -4.39 -10.14 21.90
CA ILE A 312 -3.70 -9.30 20.90
C ILE A 312 -4.68 -8.80 19.82
N MET A 313 -5.48 -9.70 19.26
CA MET A 313 -6.31 -9.43 18.07
C MET A 313 -7.60 -8.67 18.38
N LEU A 314 -8.12 -8.77 19.62
CA LEU A 314 -9.36 -8.12 20.03
C LEU A 314 -9.13 -7.16 21.20
N VAL A 315 -8.84 -7.68 22.39
CA VAL A 315 -8.89 -6.90 23.64
C VAL A 315 -7.93 -5.71 23.61
N ASN A 316 -6.68 -5.94 23.22
CA ASN A 316 -5.67 -4.88 23.15
C ASN A 316 -5.80 -3.99 21.92
N LEU A 317 -6.46 -4.46 20.85
CA LEU A 317 -6.89 -3.57 19.75
C LEU A 317 -7.92 -2.57 20.27
N LEU A 318 -8.93 -3.01 21.01
CA LEU A 318 -9.92 -2.10 21.61
C LEU A 318 -9.27 -1.11 22.60
N ARG A 319 -8.31 -1.58 23.42
CA ARG A 319 -7.54 -0.70 24.32
C ARG A 319 -6.71 0.32 23.54
N LEU A 320 -6.11 -0.07 22.42
CA LEU A 320 -5.36 0.85 21.55
C LEU A 320 -6.27 1.96 21.01
N LEU A 321 -7.45 1.61 20.52
CA LEU A 321 -8.43 2.59 20.04
C LEU A 321 -8.91 3.52 21.16
N GLY A 322 -9.20 2.97 22.34
CA GLY A 322 -9.59 3.74 23.51
C GLY A 322 -8.51 4.71 23.98
N ALA A 323 -7.25 4.27 24.03
CA ALA A 323 -6.12 5.13 24.38
C ALA A 323 -5.94 6.29 23.39
N VAL A 324 -6.08 6.03 22.08
CA VAL A 324 -6.04 7.08 21.05
C VAL A 324 -7.20 8.07 21.23
N LYS A 325 -8.41 7.59 21.51
CA LYS A 325 -9.58 8.45 21.79
C LYS A 325 -9.30 9.39 22.96
N ILE A 326 -8.81 8.85 24.07
CA ILE A 326 -8.48 9.63 25.28
C ILE A 326 -7.42 10.68 24.96
N LYS A 327 -6.34 10.33 24.23
CA LYS A 327 -5.30 11.29 23.86
C LYS A 327 -5.84 12.40 22.96
N LYS A 328 -6.61 12.07 21.93
CA LYS A 328 -7.22 13.08 21.06
C LYS A 328 -8.12 14.04 21.81
N ALA A 329 -8.95 13.52 22.73
CA ALA A 329 -9.79 14.35 23.58
C ALA A 329 -8.95 15.28 24.46
N SER A 330 -7.89 14.77 25.11
CA SER A 330 -7.00 15.58 25.96
C SER A 330 -6.23 16.66 25.20
N CYS A 331 -5.92 16.42 23.93
CA CYS A 331 -5.26 17.37 23.03
C CYS A 331 -6.24 18.27 22.26
N HIS A 332 -7.55 18.21 22.55
CA HIS A 332 -8.61 18.97 21.88
C HIS A 332 -8.67 18.74 20.35
N PHE A 333 -8.29 17.55 19.88
CA PHE A 333 -8.42 17.16 18.48
C PHE A 333 -9.84 16.67 18.16
N ILE A 334 -10.77 17.60 17.98
CA ILE A 334 -12.21 17.30 17.79
C ILE A 334 -12.56 17.06 16.30
N ILE A 335 -11.93 17.79 15.37
CA ILE A 335 -12.32 17.82 13.95
C ILE A 335 -11.44 16.96 13.03
N ARG A 336 -10.60 16.08 13.60
CA ARG A 336 -9.69 15.21 12.83
C ARG A 336 -9.81 13.75 13.32
N PRO A 337 -10.83 13.00 12.87
CA PRO A 337 -11.02 11.61 13.28
C PRO A 337 -9.88 10.73 12.78
N THR A 338 -9.63 9.63 13.48
CA THR A 338 -8.72 8.56 13.01
C THR A 338 -9.53 7.46 12.35
N GLN A 339 -9.24 7.18 11.08
CA GLN A 339 -9.83 6.06 10.37
C GLN A 339 -9.10 4.77 10.73
N VAL A 340 -9.86 3.76 11.20
CA VAL A 340 -9.32 2.45 11.57
C VAL A 340 -9.68 1.45 10.47
N ILE A 341 -8.68 0.79 9.88
CA ILE A 341 -8.89 -0.26 8.88
C ILE A 341 -8.92 -1.60 9.60
N LEU A 342 -10.10 -2.05 9.99
CA LEU A 342 -10.27 -3.29 10.75
C LEU A 342 -9.98 -4.53 9.87
N PRO A 343 -9.09 -5.44 10.29
CA PRO A 343 -8.84 -6.69 9.58
C PRO A 343 -9.92 -7.72 9.93
N LEU A 344 -11.09 -7.64 9.29
CA LEU A 344 -12.18 -8.61 9.45
C LEU A 344 -11.91 -9.91 8.69
N SER A 345 -12.68 -10.95 8.99
CA SER A 345 -12.64 -12.25 8.30
C SER A 345 -14.03 -12.60 7.75
N PRO A 346 -14.16 -13.08 6.51
CA PRO A 346 -15.42 -13.65 6.03
C PRO A 346 -15.67 -15.06 6.58
N ASN A 347 -14.67 -15.67 7.21
CA ASN A 347 -14.75 -17.02 7.77
C ASN A 347 -14.82 -16.92 9.29
N HIS A 348 -15.94 -17.37 9.85
CA HIS A 348 -16.18 -17.44 11.29
C HIS A 348 -16.38 -18.91 11.69
N GLY A 349 -15.28 -19.64 11.92
CA GLY A 349 -15.33 -21.05 12.32
C GLY A 349 -15.63 -22.04 11.19
N LEU A 350 -15.64 -21.59 9.92
CA LEU A 350 -15.96 -22.45 8.77
C LEU A 350 -14.87 -23.50 8.45
N PHE A 351 -13.61 -23.22 8.79
CA PHE A 351 -12.49 -24.13 8.54
C PHE A 351 -12.16 -25.00 9.76
N GLY A 352 -12.45 -24.52 10.98
CA GLY A 352 -11.99 -25.11 12.24
C GLY A 352 -10.47 -25.02 12.43
N ASN A 353 -9.98 -25.56 13.54
CA ASN A 353 -8.55 -25.64 13.86
C ASN A 353 -7.83 -24.27 13.92
N ASP A 354 -8.56 -23.19 14.18
CA ASP A 354 -8.08 -21.81 14.18
C ASP A 354 -8.08 -21.14 15.56
N GLY A 355 -8.19 -21.92 16.65
CA GLY A 355 -8.16 -21.41 18.02
C GLY A 355 -9.24 -20.36 18.26
N LEU A 356 -8.86 -19.20 18.83
CA LEU A 356 -9.77 -18.07 19.09
C LEU A 356 -9.76 -17.03 17.95
N TYR A 357 -9.25 -17.38 16.77
CA TYR A 357 -9.20 -16.47 15.63
C TYR A 357 -10.60 -15.99 15.24
N SER A 358 -11.55 -16.91 15.10
CA SER A 358 -12.88 -16.61 14.59
C SER A 358 -13.66 -15.65 15.51
N GLU A 359 -13.57 -15.89 16.82
CA GLU A 359 -14.14 -15.13 17.93
C GLU A 359 -13.52 -13.72 17.96
N SER A 360 -12.20 -13.63 17.77
CA SER A 360 -11.51 -12.35 17.69
C SER A 360 -12.00 -11.52 16.52
N LYS A 361 -12.17 -12.14 15.35
CA LYS A 361 -12.54 -11.44 14.11
C LYS A 361 -13.99 -11.01 14.07
N ILE A 362 -14.92 -11.87 14.49
CA ILE A 362 -16.35 -11.53 14.51
C ILE A 362 -16.64 -10.44 15.55
N SER A 363 -15.96 -10.48 16.70
CA SER A 363 -16.16 -9.49 17.77
C SER A 363 -15.78 -8.06 17.35
N LEU A 364 -14.87 -7.89 16.39
CA LEU A 364 -14.53 -6.56 15.86
C LEU A 364 -15.69 -5.89 15.12
N GLU A 365 -16.66 -6.65 14.60
CA GLU A 365 -17.84 -6.09 13.94
C GLU A 365 -18.73 -5.28 14.89
N THR A 366 -18.63 -5.53 16.20
CA THR A 366 -19.34 -4.72 17.21
C THR A 366 -18.98 -3.23 17.13
N LEU A 367 -17.77 -2.89 16.64
CA LEU A 367 -17.32 -1.51 16.46
C LEU A 367 -18.19 -0.71 15.47
N PHE A 368 -18.84 -1.36 14.51
CA PHE A 368 -19.79 -0.69 13.61
C PHE A 368 -20.99 -0.10 14.36
N ASN A 369 -21.41 -0.74 15.44
CA ASN A 369 -22.50 -0.26 16.29
C ASN A 369 -21.98 0.73 17.34
N ARG A 370 -20.85 0.39 17.98
CA ARG A 370 -20.24 1.23 19.03
C ARG A 370 -19.88 2.62 18.54
N TRP A 371 -19.55 2.77 17.25
CA TRP A 371 -19.35 4.07 16.62
C TRP A 371 -20.54 5.04 16.80
N ASN A 372 -21.77 4.53 16.81
CA ASN A 372 -22.97 5.36 16.95
C ASN A 372 -23.52 5.38 18.38
N SER A 373 -23.18 4.39 19.21
CA SER A 373 -23.74 4.25 20.56
C SER A 373 -22.86 4.80 21.68
N GLU A 374 -21.61 5.19 21.37
CA GLU A 374 -20.64 5.70 22.34
C GLU A 374 -20.08 7.07 21.92
N SER A 375 -19.65 7.87 22.90
CA SER A 375 -19.16 9.25 22.74
C SER A 375 -17.73 9.46 23.24
#